data_AF-A0A7Y2HKG5-F1
#
_entry.id   AF-A0A7Y2HKG5-F1
#
_cell.length_a   1.000
_cell.length_b   1.000
_cell.length_c   1.000
_cell.angle_alpha   90.00
_cell.angle_beta   90.00
_cell.angle_gamma   90.00
#
_symmetry.space_group_name_H-M   'P 1'
#
loop_
_entity.id
_entity.type
_entity.pdbx_description
1 polymer ?
#
loop_
_entity_poly.entity_id
_entity_poly.type
_entity_poly.pdbx_seq_one_letter_code
_entity_poly.pdbx_strand_id
1 'polypeptide(L)'
;MTRVLLISLHLLVVNSLSSSSHADEYINRYKEIAISEMQRTGIPASIKLAQGLLESNWGRSELARKANNHFGIKCGGKWNGDGFYIEDDDRDKKGKIIPSCFRVFDSAMESYIAHSEFLTTEDKVGRYSFLFQYSSNDYKSWARGLKKAGYATDRKYSGKLINIIERYELYEYDFYSPEDQNGKIIASVSESKNKPKSSRLRKSSQNQSYRSGNYDFSTINGVRMTTAIGGETLEELALRTGADVEELMKHNEEFGYRTKLMEPGEIVFFSRKKRSYKGEVEFHAMADGETMFEIAQKYGIKLANLYAKNKMPKGAEPLPGQNIYVSKTAPKGKRPAYTKHPRRNQDTEFLFAIE
;
A
#
# COMPACT_ATOMS: atom_id res chain seq x y z
N MET A 1 -0.33 77.03 -20.33
CA MET A 1 0.69 75.97 -20.36
C MET A 1 0.73 75.28 -19.00
N THR A 2 -0.13 74.29 -18.77
CA THR A 2 -0.18 73.54 -17.51
C THR A 2 0.45 72.16 -17.76
N ARG A 3 1.60 71.92 -17.12
CA ARG A 3 2.39 70.70 -17.24
C ARG A 3 1.69 69.55 -16.50
N VAL A 4 1.43 68.45 -17.19
CA VAL A 4 0.98 67.19 -16.60
C VAL A 4 2.22 66.40 -16.16
N LEU A 5 2.32 66.10 -14.87
CA LEU A 5 3.35 65.21 -14.32
C LEU A 5 2.84 63.76 -14.36
N LEU A 6 3.47 62.91 -15.17
CA LEU A 6 3.26 61.46 -15.16
C LEU A 6 4.21 60.84 -14.14
N ILE A 7 3.67 60.37 -13.00
CA ILE A 7 4.40 59.53 -12.05
C ILE A 7 4.17 58.08 -12.46
N SER A 8 5.19 57.43 -13.04
CA SER A 8 5.14 55.98 -13.32
C SER A 8 5.37 55.20 -12.03
N LEU A 9 4.34 54.50 -11.57
CA LEU A 9 4.42 53.56 -10.45
C LEU A 9 5.14 52.28 -10.94
N HIS A 10 6.41 52.13 -10.59
CA HIS A 10 7.11 50.86 -10.78
C HIS A 10 6.70 49.88 -9.66
N LEU A 11 5.95 48.85 -10.05
CA LEU A 11 5.56 47.76 -9.18
C LEU A 11 6.78 46.87 -8.92
N LEU A 12 7.41 47.01 -7.76
CA LEU A 12 8.43 46.07 -7.29
C LEU A 12 7.76 44.71 -6.99
N VAL A 13 7.90 43.77 -7.91
CA VAL A 13 7.54 42.37 -7.68
C VAL A 13 8.59 41.77 -6.76
N VAL A 14 8.27 41.64 -5.48
CA VAL A 14 9.09 40.92 -4.51
C VAL A 14 8.83 39.43 -4.73
N ASN A 15 9.76 38.74 -5.38
CA ASN A 15 9.72 37.28 -5.46
C ASN A 15 10.09 36.70 -4.09
N SER A 16 9.09 36.26 -3.33
CA SER A 16 9.30 35.48 -2.11
C SER A 16 9.83 34.10 -2.50
N LEU A 17 11.14 33.86 -2.37
CA LEU A 17 11.66 32.50 -2.32
C LEU A 17 11.09 31.84 -1.06
N SER A 18 10.12 30.93 -1.24
CA SER A 18 9.60 30.13 -0.14
C SER A 18 10.72 29.22 0.37
N SER A 19 11.26 29.51 1.56
CA SER A 19 12.14 28.57 2.26
C SER A 19 11.36 27.29 2.49
N SER A 20 11.78 26.17 1.89
CA SER A 20 11.22 24.84 2.16
C SER A 20 11.31 24.58 3.67
N SER A 21 10.21 24.19 4.31
CA SER A 21 10.26 23.86 5.73
C SER A 21 11.00 22.53 5.92
N HIS A 22 11.56 22.29 7.12
CA HIS A 22 12.15 20.99 7.47
C HIS A 22 11.15 19.84 7.30
N ALA A 23 9.86 20.12 7.45
CA ALA A 23 8.82 19.14 7.19
C ALA A 23 8.71 18.81 5.69
N ASP A 24 8.72 19.82 4.83
CA ASP A 24 8.69 19.63 3.37
C ASP A 24 9.93 18.87 2.87
N GLU A 25 11.11 19.15 3.45
CA GLU A 25 12.33 18.40 3.14
C GLU A 25 12.21 16.92 3.53
N TYR A 26 11.70 16.64 4.72
CA TYR A 26 11.45 15.28 5.18
C TYR A 26 10.44 14.57 4.28
N ILE A 27 9.31 15.21 3.98
CA ILE A 27 8.26 14.65 3.12
C ILE A 27 8.83 14.34 1.74
N ASN A 28 9.52 15.29 1.10
CA ASN A 28 10.09 15.07 -0.23
C ASN A 28 11.13 13.96 -0.25
N ARG A 29 11.90 13.79 0.82
CA ARG A 29 12.91 12.73 0.92
C ARG A 29 12.30 11.34 1.08
N TYR A 30 11.20 11.20 1.81
CA TYR A 30 10.68 9.89 2.22
C TYR A 30 9.31 9.52 1.64
N LYS A 31 8.66 10.41 0.86
CA LYS A 31 7.34 10.13 0.27
C LYS A 31 7.32 8.88 -0.60
N GLU A 32 8.34 8.66 -1.42
CA GLU A 32 8.39 7.48 -2.31
C GLU A 32 8.50 6.18 -1.52
N ILE A 33 9.25 6.18 -0.42
CA ILE A 33 9.32 5.04 0.49
C ILE A 33 7.95 4.81 1.15
N ALA A 34 7.28 5.87 1.57
CA ALA A 34 5.96 5.76 2.19
C ALA A 34 4.89 5.23 1.22
N ILE A 35 4.91 5.69 -0.04
CA ILE A 35 4.03 5.22 -1.12
C ILE A 35 4.33 3.74 -1.42
N SER A 36 5.59 3.37 -1.59
CA SER A 36 5.99 1.98 -1.84
C SER A 36 5.55 1.06 -0.70
N GLU A 37 5.71 1.48 0.55
CA GLU A 37 5.25 0.72 1.71
C GLU A 37 3.72 0.64 1.79
N MET A 38 3.01 1.70 1.42
CA MET A 38 1.55 1.66 1.31
C MET A 38 1.11 0.63 0.28
N GLN A 39 1.75 0.60 -0.89
CA GLN A 39 1.47 -0.38 -1.94
C GLN A 39 1.76 -1.81 -1.45
N ARG A 40 2.87 -2.00 -0.73
CA ARG A 40 3.28 -3.31 -0.21
C ARG A 40 2.36 -3.83 0.90
N THR A 41 1.85 -2.95 1.78
CA THR A 41 1.19 -3.40 3.02
C THR A 41 -0.22 -2.87 3.25
N GLY A 42 -0.70 -1.93 2.44
CA GLY A 42 -1.99 -1.27 2.62
C GLY A 42 -2.04 -0.23 3.76
N ILE A 43 -0.90 0.11 4.38
CA ILE A 43 -0.85 1.18 5.40
C ILE A 43 -0.78 2.52 4.67
N PRO A 44 -1.69 3.48 4.92
CA PRO A 44 -1.69 4.76 4.21
C PRO A 44 -0.31 5.44 4.22
N ALA A 45 0.15 5.91 3.06
CA ALA A 45 1.39 6.65 2.91
C ALA A 45 1.36 7.92 3.80
N SER A 46 0.20 8.57 3.87
CA SER A 46 -0.07 9.72 4.73
C SER A 46 0.13 9.42 6.21
N ILE A 47 -0.34 8.26 6.69
CA ILE A 47 -0.16 7.79 8.07
C ILE A 47 1.31 7.56 8.36
N LYS A 48 2.00 6.86 7.47
CA LYS A 48 3.42 6.54 7.62
C LYS A 48 4.30 7.79 7.63
N LEU A 49 4.04 8.74 6.73
CA LEU A 49 4.74 10.03 6.72
C LEU A 49 4.42 10.86 7.97
N ALA A 50 3.15 10.92 8.40
CA ALA A 50 2.77 11.69 9.57
C ALA A 50 3.40 11.14 10.87
N GLN A 51 3.44 9.81 11.00
CA GLN A 51 4.15 9.15 12.10
C GLN A 51 5.65 9.44 12.00
N GLY A 52 6.28 9.25 10.84
CA GLY A 52 7.69 9.57 10.64
C GLY A 52 8.04 11.01 11.03
N LEU A 53 7.25 12.00 10.58
CA LEU A 53 7.42 13.42 10.93
C LEU A 53 7.32 13.65 12.45
N LEU A 54 6.33 13.05 13.09
CA LEU A 54 6.05 13.22 14.52
C LEU A 54 7.14 12.57 15.40
N GLU A 55 7.45 11.30 15.15
CA GLU A 55 8.34 10.51 16.00
C GLU A 55 9.82 10.88 15.80
N SER A 56 10.20 11.33 14.60
CA SER A 56 11.60 11.69 14.29
C SER A 56 11.93 13.18 14.47
N ASN A 57 10.97 14.01 14.92
CA ASN A 57 11.11 15.47 14.93
C ASN A 57 11.53 16.00 13.54
N TRP A 58 10.79 15.61 12.50
CA TRP A 58 11.09 15.91 11.09
C TRP A 58 12.49 15.43 10.67
N GLY A 59 12.92 14.26 11.13
CA GLY A 59 14.22 13.64 10.83
C GLY A 59 15.40 14.21 11.61
N ARG A 60 15.15 15.09 12.58
CA ARG A 60 16.21 15.80 13.32
C ARG A 60 16.56 15.16 14.65
N SER A 61 15.76 14.22 15.15
CA SER A 61 16.08 13.52 16.40
C SER A 61 17.43 12.80 16.28
N GLU A 62 18.14 12.68 17.40
CA GLU A 62 19.41 11.95 17.43
C GLU A 62 19.23 10.50 16.97
N LEU A 63 18.12 9.87 17.38
CA LEU A 63 17.76 8.51 16.99
C LEU A 63 17.56 8.39 15.47
N ALA A 64 16.86 9.32 14.82
CA ALA A 64 16.69 9.29 13.38
C ALA A 64 18.00 9.54 12.63
N ARG A 65 18.84 10.46 13.12
CA ARG A 65 20.09 10.85 12.43
C ARG A 65 21.23 9.85 12.59
N LYS A 66 21.34 9.21 13.75
CA LYS A 66 22.47 8.32 14.08
C LYS A 66 22.13 6.84 13.93
N ALA A 67 20.86 6.47 14.07
CA ALA A 67 20.42 5.08 14.01
C ALA A 67 19.44 4.80 12.86
N ASN A 68 19.17 5.79 12.00
CA ASN A 68 18.14 5.73 10.95
C ASN A 68 16.77 5.25 11.45
N ASN A 69 16.44 5.44 12.73
CA ASN A 69 15.20 4.93 13.31
C ASN A 69 14.18 6.06 13.44
N HIS A 70 13.33 6.18 12.42
CA HIS A 70 12.37 7.27 12.27
C HIS A 70 11.07 7.09 13.07
N PHE A 71 10.84 5.91 13.64
CA PHE A 71 9.57 5.55 14.28
C PHE A 71 9.73 5.12 15.75
N GLY A 72 10.90 5.32 16.35
CA GLY A 72 11.14 4.96 17.75
C GLY A 72 11.01 3.46 18.03
N ILE A 73 11.38 2.59 17.09
CA ILE A 73 11.21 1.14 17.26
C ILE A 73 12.23 0.62 18.28
N LYS A 74 11.74 0.18 19.45
CA LYS A 74 12.57 -0.40 20.52
C LYS A 74 13.19 -1.75 20.12
N CYS A 75 14.31 -2.08 20.74
CA CYS A 75 14.88 -3.42 20.72
C CYS A 75 13.88 -4.36 21.42
N GLY A 76 13.34 -5.34 20.69
CA GLY A 76 12.50 -6.38 21.26
C GLY A 76 13.30 -7.64 21.56
N GLY A 77 12.76 -8.58 22.33
CA GLY A 77 13.47 -9.84 22.67
C GLY A 77 13.84 -10.75 21.49
N LYS A 78 13.35 -10.45 20.28
CA LYS A 78 13.68 -11.15 19.02
C LYS A 78 14.59 -10.32 18.10
N TRP A 79 14.99 -9.11 18.51
CA TRP A 79 15.88 -8.26 17.76
C TRP A 79 17.32 -8.74 17.96
N ASN A 80 18.03 -8.98 16.86
CA ASN A 80 19.42 -9.47 16.84
C ASN A 80 20.39 -8.50 16.14
N GLY A 81 19.90 -7.35 15.67
CA GLY A 81 20.72 -6.28 15.11
C GLY A 81 21.22 -5.31 16.18
N ASP A 82 21.87 -4.24 15.72
CA ASP A 82 22.47 -3.24 16.59
C ASP A 82 21.44 -2.43 17.39
N GLY A 83 21.88 -1.95 18.56
CA GLY A 83 21.09 -1.18 19.50
C GLY A 83 21.68 0.19 19.77
N PHE A 84 20.84 1.23 19.72
CA PHE A 84 21.15 2.59 20.11
C PHE A 84 20.48 2.90 21.46
N TYR A 85 21.27 3.27 22.46
CA TYR A 85 20.80 3.42 23.84
C TYR A 85 20.70 4.90 24.21
N ILE A 86 19.49 5.36 24.54
CA ILE A 86 19.21 6.73 24.98
C ILE A 86 18.25 6.72 26.17
N GLU A 87 18.31 7.75 27.01
CA GLU A 87 17.32 7.92 28.08
C GLU A 87 15.93 8.15 27.49
N ASP A 88 14.96 7.35 27.91
CA ASP A 88 13.54 7.44 27.54
C ASP A 88 12.68 7.03 28.76
N ASP A 89 11.82 6.02 28.67
CA ASP A 89 10.88 5.65 29.72
C ASP A 89 11.15 4.30 30.41
N ASP A 90 12.15 3.53 29.98
CA ASP A 90 12.49 2.26 30.61
C ASP A 90 13.04 2.46 32.03
N ARG A 91 12.68 1.55 32.93
CA ARG A 91 13.07 1.58 34.35
C ARG A 91 13.63 0.24 34.80
N ASP A 92 14.62 0.28 35.69
CA ASP A 92 15.10 -0.91 36.38
C ASP A 92 14.08 -1.46 37.38
N LYS A 93 14.39 -2.60 38.02
CA LYS A 93 13.53 -3.24 39.03
C LYS A 93 13.24 -2.35 40.25
N LYS A 94 13.99 -1.27 40.45
CA LYS A 94 13.85 -0.31 41.54
C LYS A 94 13.14 0.97 41.09
N GLY A 95 12.68 1.03 39.84
CA GLY A 95 11.98 2.18 39.26
C GLY A 95 12.90 3.31 38.80
N LYS A 96 14.22 3.14 38.78
CA LYS A 96 15.17 4.13 38.27
C LYS A 96 15.15 4.11 36.74
N ILE A 97 15.09 5.28 36.09
CA ILE A 97 15.20 5.39 34.63
C ILE A 97 16.54 4.79 34.19
N ILE A 98 16.49 3.96 33.16
CA ILE A 98 17.64 3.38 32.48
C ILE A 98 17.53 3.67 30.98
N PRO A 99 18.66 3.72 30.25
CA PRO A 99 18.61 3.90 28.80
C PRO A 99 17.75 2.83 28.12
N SER A 100 16.79 3.27 27.33
CA SER A 100 16.02 2.42 26.43
C SER A 100 16.85 2.03 25.23
N CYS A 101 16.73 0.77 24.83
CA CYS A 101 17.34 0.27 23.60
C CYS A 101 16.41 0.50 22.42
N PHE A 102 16.90 1.16 21.38
CA PHE A 102 16.24 1.33 20.09
C PHE A 102 17.00 0.62 18.99
N ARG A 103 16.29 0.10 17.99
CA ARG A 103 16.91 -0.56 16.84
C ARG A 103 17.74 0.44 16.04
N VAL A 104 18.89 -0.01 15.55
CA VAL A 104 19.68 0.68 14.53
C VAL A 104 19.36 0.05 13.17
N PHE A 105 19.25 0.90 12.15
CA PHE A 105 19.02 0.48 10.77
C PHE A 105 20.12 1.05 9.86
N ASP A 106 20.42 0.34 8.78
CA ASP A 106 21.42 0.79 7.80
C ASP A 106 20.88 1.96 6.97
N SER A 107 19.55 2.06 6.84
CA SER A 107 18.90 3.14 6.11
C SER A 107 17.53 3.51 6.69
N ALA A 108 17.05 4.71 6.36
CA ALA A 108 15.68 5.12 6.68
C ALA A 108 14.64 4.17 6.07
N MET A 109 14.89 3.63 4.87
CA MET A 109 14.01 2.65 4.20
C MET A 109 13.76 1.43 5.09
N GLU A 110 14.80 0.87 5.70
CA GLU A 110 14.65 -0.28 6.61
C GLU A 110 13.80 0.06 7.84
N SER A 111 13.92 1.28 8.39
CA SER A 111 13.04 1.70 9.49
C SER A 111 11.58 1.84 9.06
N TYR A 112 11.33 2.27 7.81
CA TYR A 112 9.99 2.35 7.22
C TYR A 112 9.41 0.94 7.01
N ILE A 113 10.21 -0.02 6.55
CA ILE A 113 9.83 -1.44 6.44
C ILE A 113 9.53 -2.01 7.82
N ALA A 114 10.44 -1.83 8.78
CA ALA A 114 10.29 -2.32 10.14
C ALA A 114 9.05 -1.76 10.85
N HIS A 115 8.67 -0.52 10.55
CA HIS A 115 7.41 0.06 11.02
C HIS A 115 6.19 -0.69 10.46
N SER A 116 6.17 -0.99 9.16
CA SER A 116 5.08 -1.76 8.57
C SER A 116 5.01 -3.15 9.19
N GLU A 117 6.15 -3.81 9.30
CA GLU A 117 6.25 -5.13 9.93
C GLU A 117 5.75 -5.11 11.37
N PHE A 118 6.08 -4.08 12.15
CA PHE A 118 5.58 -3.94 13.52
C PHE A 118 4.04 -3.96 13.60
N LEU A 119 3.35 -3.37 12.62
CA LEU A 119 1.88 -3.38 12.55
C LEU A 119 1.31 -4.68 12.02
N THR A 120 2.12 -5.50 11.33
CA THR A 120 1.69 -6.75 10.67
C THR A 120 2.27 -8.03 11.30
N THR A 121 3.15 -7.95 12.31
CA THR A 121 3.77 -9.14 12.91
C THR A 121 2.71 -10.04 13.56
N GLU A 122 2.95 -11.36 13.57
CA GLU A 122 2.02 -12.34 14.13
C GLU A 122 1.62 -12.05 15.59
N ASP A 123 2.52 -11.52 16.41
CA ASP A 123 2.26 -11.16 17.81
C ASP A 123 1.45 -9.86 17.97
N LYS A 124 1.37 -9.04 16.93
CA LYS A 124 0.65 -7.76 16.91
C LYS A 124 -0.58 -7.79 16.02
N VAL A 125 -0.74 -8.82 15.19
CA VAL A 125 -1.86 -8.95 14.24
C VAL A 125 -3.21 -8.88 14.94
N GLY A 126 -3.37 -9.52 16.12
CA GLY A 126 -4.63 -9.44 16.88
C GLY A 126 -4.97 -8.05 17.40
N ARG A 127 -3.98 -7.16 17.51
CA ARG A 127 -4.14 -5.77 17.98
C ARG A 127 -4.40 -4.78 16.84
N TYR A 128 -3.72 -4.96 15.71
CA TYR A 128 -3.73 -4.00 14.60
C TYR A 128 -4.46 -4.48 13.34
N SER A 129 -4.82 -5.77 13.19
CA SER A 129 -5.40 -6.30 11.94
C SER A 129 -6.69 -5.62 11.51
N PHE A 130 -7.50 -5.14 12.47
CA PHE A 130 -8.74 -4.43 12.15
C PHE A 130 -8.51 -3.11 11.42
N LEU A 131 -7.31 -2.52 11.52
CA LEU A 131 -6.96 -1.30 10.78
C LEU A 131 -6.98 -1.53 9.27
N PHE A 132 -6.59 -2.73 8.84
CA PHE A 132 -6.55 -3.13 7.43
C PHE A 132 -7.96 -3.43 6.86
N GLN A 133 -9.01 -3.27 7.66
CA GLN A 133 -10.40 -3.24 7.16
C GLN A 133 -10.79 -1.83 6.67
N TYR A 134 -10.04 -0.80 7.07
CA TYR A 134 -10.20 0.55 6.53
C TYR A 134 -9.46 0.67 5.20
N SER A 135 -10.02 1.49 4.31
CA SER A 135 -9.35 1.85 3.06
C SER A 135 -8.00 2.52 3.32
N SER A 136 -7.04 2.32 2.43
CA SER A 136 -5.72 2.96 2.49
C SER A 136 -5.79 4.48 2.28
N ASN A 137 -6.92 5.04 1.84
CA ASN A 137 -7.17 6.48 1.77
C ASN A 137 -8.00 7.03 2.95
N ASP A 138 -8.45 6.17 3.89
CA ASP A 138 -9.17 6.62 5.09
C ASP A 138 -8.20 6.81 6.27
N TYR A 139 -7.28 7.75 6.10
CA TYR A 139 -6.30 8.08 7.13
C TYR A 139 -6.95 8.51 8.46
N LYS A 140 -8.17 9.05 8.43
CA LYS A 140 -8.90 9.46 9.64
C LYS A 140 -9.31 8.24 10.48
N SER A 141 -9.82 7.18 9.85
CA SER A 141 -10.12 5.93 10.55
C SER A 141 -8.85 5.22 10.99
N TRP A 142 -7.80 5.20 10.16
CA TRP A 142 -6.49 4.67 10.53
C TRP A 142 -5.90 5.37 11.76
N ALA A 143 -5.84 6.70 11.79
CA ALA A 143 -5.28 7.46 12.92
C ALA A 143 -6.05 7.21 14.23
N ARG A 144 -7.40 7.17 14.17
CA ARG A 144 -8.23 6.85 15.34
C ARG A 144 -8.06 5.40 15.77
N GLY A 145 -7.96 4.49 14.80
CA GLY A 145 -7.73 3.08 15.01
C GLY A 145 -6.39 2.80 15.69
N LEU A 146 -5.30 3.42 15.22
CA LEU A 146 -3.96 3.30 15.83
C LEU A 146 -3.97 3.71 17.31
N LYS A 147 -4.62 4.84 17.64
CA LYS A 147 -4.82 5.26 19.03
C LYS A 147 -5.65 4.23 19.80
N LYS A 148 -6.76 3.74 19.23
CA LYS A 148 -7.64 2.74 19.87
C LYS A 148 -6.89 1.43 20.14
N ALA A 149 -6.01 1.03 19.23
CA ALA A 149 -5.18 -0.15 19.33
C ALA A 149 -4.02 0.01 20.34
N GLY A 150 -3.82 1.20 20.89
CA GLY A 150 -2.78 1.48 21.89
C GLY A 150 -1.40 1.63 21.29
N TYR A 151 -1.29 2.16 20.07
CA TYR A 151 0.01 2.52 19.47
C TYR A 151 0.75 3.58 20.31
N ALA A 152 0.02 4.58 20.80
CA ALA A 152 0.55 5.61 21.69
C ALA A 152 -0.38 5.84 22.88
N THR A 153 0.20 6.21 24.02
CA THR A 153 -0.55 6.52 25.26
C THR A 153 -1.16 7.92 25.23
N ASP A 154 -0.64 8.82 24.38
CA ASP A 154 -1.15 10.19 24.23
C ASP A 154 -2.61 10.20 23.74
N ARG A 155 -3.50 10.82 24.53
CA ARG A 155 -4.92 10.98 24.21
C ARG A 155 -5.17 11.77 22.93
N LYS A 156 -4.25 12.67 22.54
CA LYS A 156 -4.35 13.51 21.35
C LYS A 156 -3.66 12.91 20.12
N TYR A 157 -3.12 11.69 20.20
CA TYR A 157 -2.31 11.09 19.15
C TYR A 157 -3.00 11.08 17.78
N SER A 158 -4.24 10.59 17.70
CA SER A 158 -5.00 10.57 16.44
C SER A 158 -5.22 11.96 15.85
N GLY A 159 -5.49 12.95 16.71
CA GLY A 159 -5.64 14.36 16.29
C GLY A 159 -4.32 14.96 15.81
N LYS A 160 -3.18 14.62 16.43
CA LYS A 160 -1.85 15.04 15.96
C LYS A 160 -1.56 14.51 14.57
N LEU A 161 -1.82 13.22 14.31
CA LEU A 161 -1.63 12.62 12.99
C LEU A 161 -2.52 13.27 11.94
N ILE A 162 -3.83 13.39 12.21
CA ILE A 162 -4.77 14.04 11.29
C ILE A 162 -4.34 15.47 10.97
N ASN A 163 -3.93 16.24 11.98
CA ASN A 163 -3.47 17.62 11.77
C ASN A 163 -2.19 17.69 10.93
N ILE A 164 -1.25 16.76 11.08
CA ILE A 164 -0.04 16.70 10.24
C ILE A 164 -0.43 16.35 8.80
N ILE A 165 -1.29 15.34 8.62
CA ILE A 165 -1.76 14.90 7.30
C ILE A 165 -2.50 16.01 6.56
N GLU A 166 -3.42 16.70 7.23
CA GLU A 166 -4.18 17.80 6.63
C GLU A 166 -3.32 19.05 6.39
N ARG A 167 -2.35 19.34 7.27
CA ARG A 167 -1.48 20.53 7.13
C ARG A 167 -0.55 20.44 5.93
N TYR A 168 0.01 19.25 5.68
CA TYR A 168 0.99 19.02 4.61
C TYR A 168 0.38 18.25 3.43
N GLU A 169 -0.95 18.13 3.40
CA GLU A 169 -1.71 17.47 2.32
C GLU A 169 -1.18 16.06 2.01
N LEU A 170 -0.74 15.32 3.04
CA LEU A 170 -0.09 14.02 2.85
C LEU A 170 -1.04 12.95 2.30
N TYR A 171 -2.34 13.17 2.43
CA TYR A 171 -3.38 12.29 1.90
C TYR A 171 -3.34 12.21 0.37
N GLU A 172 -2.73 13.19 -0.33
CA GLU A 172 -2.49 13.11 -1.77
C GLU A 172 -1.65 11.87 -2.12
N TYR A 173 -0.70 11.49 -1.25
CA TYR A 173 0.14 10.30 -1.44
C TYR A 173 -0.61 8.97 -1.24
N ASP A 174 -1.81 9.00 -0.66
CA ASP A 174 -2.62 7.79 -0.51
C ASP A 174 -3.26 7.33 -1.83
N PHE A 175 -3.14 8.14 -2.88
CA PHE A 175 -3.67 7.90 -4.22
C PHE A 175 -2.59 7.63 -5.28
N TYR A 176 -1.29 7.66 -4.93
CA TYR A 176 -0.19 7.50 -5.90
C TYR A 176 -0.02 6.05 -6.39
N SER A 177 0.11 5.89 -7.71
CA SER A 177 0.38 4.63 -8.41
C SER A 177 1.80 4.60 -9.00
N PRO A 178 2.45 3.44 -9.21
CA PRO A 178 3.76 3.35 -9.86
C PRO A 178 3.83 3.99 -11.26
N GLU A 179 2.69 4.15 -11.95
CA GLU A 179 2.59 4.80 -13.27
C GLU A 179 2.90 6.32 -13.24
N ASP A 180 2.68 7.00 -12.11
CA ASP A 180 2.86 8.46 -11.97
C ASP A 180 4.33 8.89 -12.06
N GLN A 181 5.28 7.96 -11.88
CA GLN A 181 6.72 8.22 -12.00
C GLN A 181 7.18 8.38 -13.46
N ASN A 182 6.46 7.83 -14.44
CA ASN A 182 6.81 7.91 -15.87
C ASN A 182 6.13 9.10 -16.61
N GLY A 183 5.21 9.82 -15.97
CA GLY A 183 4.40 10.88 -16.60
C GLY A 183 5.00 12.29 -16.63
N LYS A 184 6.27 12.48 -16.24
CA LYS A 184 6.87 13.82 -16.12
C LYS A 184 7.35 14.42 -17.46
N ILE A 185 6.49 14.45 -18.47
CA ILE A 185 6.58 15.34 -19.65
C ILE A 185 5.16 15.72 -20.07
N ILE A 186 4.49 16.63 -19.36
CA ILE A 186 3.73 17.72 -20.01
C ILE A 186 3.81 18.93 -19.08
N ALA A 187 4.69 19.85 -19.46
CA ALA A 187 4.85 21.15 -18.84
C ALA A 187 3.60 22.03 -19.02
N SER A 188 3.26 22.74 -17.94
CA SER A 188 2.85 24.16 -17.92
C SER A 188 1.58 24.61 -18.66
N VAL A 189 1.04 25.73 -18.17
CA VAL A 189 -0.14 26.50 -18.65
C VAL A 189 -1.43 25.97 -18.01
N SER A 190 -2.15 26.69 -17.15
CA SER A 190 -2.12 28.10 -16.76
C SER A 190 -2.84 28.26 -15.43
N GLU A 191 -2.25 29.09 -14.59
CA GLU A 191 -2.79 29.69 -13.40
C GLU A 191 -4.06 30.51 -13.69
N SER A 192 -5.14 30.30 -12.94
CA SER A 192 -6.17 31.33 -12.77
C SER A 192 -6.70 31.32 -11.34
N LYS A 193 -6.40 32.45 -10.68
CA LYS A 193 -6.88 32.88 -9.37
C LYS A 193 -8.41 32.93 -9.34
N ASN A 194 -9.02 32.41 -8.26
CA ASN A 194 -10.06 33.10 -7.48
C ASN A 194 -10.52 32.24 -6.28
N LYS A 195 -10.31 32.74 -5.06
CA LYS A 195 -11.08 32.34 -3.87
C LYS A 195 -12.44 33.04 -3.91
N PRO A 196 -13.51 32.38 -3.44
CA PRO A 196 -14.27 33.00 -2.35
C PRO A 196 -14.65 32.04 -1.22
N LYS A 197 -15.04 32.68 -0.13
CA LYS A 197 -15.33 32.18 1.22
C LYS A 197 -16.59 31.30 1.30
N SER A 198 -16.56 30.35 2.24
CA SER A 198 -17.66 29.85 3.09
C SER A 198 -19.10 30.02 2.58
N SER A 199 -19.78 28.92 2.26
CA SER A 199 -20.95 28.45 3.04
C SER A 199 -21.62 27.21 2.43
N ARG A 200 -22.10 26.35 3.33
CA ARG A 200 -23.22 25.38 3.20
C ARG A 200 -23.13 24.25 2.17
N LEU A 201 -23.04 23.04 2.73
CA LEU A 201 -23.57 21.77 2.24
C LEU A 201 -24.71 21.93 1.21
N ARG A 202 -24.40 21.61 -0.04
CA ARG A 202 -25.38 21.13 -1.01
C ARG A 202 -24.77 19.93 -1.75
N LYS A 203 -25.40 18.78 -1.56
CA LYS A 203 -25.27 17.63 -2.46
C LYS A 203 -25.58 18.12 -3.88
N SER A 204 -24.61 18.10 -4.77
CA SER A 204 -24.85 18.19 -6.21
C SER A 204 -24.28 16.97 -6.87
N SER A 205 -25.20 16.09 -7.26
CA SER A 205 -25.11 15.18 -8.37
C SER A 205 -24.34 15.85 -9.52
N GLN A 206 -23.15 15.35 -9.85
CA GLN A 206 -22.63 15.51 -11.20
C GLN A 206 -22.89 14.22 -11.95
N ASN A 207 -23.91 14.29 -12.80
CA ASN A 207 -24.07 13.46 -13.97
C ASN A 207 -22.77 13.54 -14.79
N GLN A 208 -21.84 12.63 -14.55
CA GLN A 208 -21.04 12.12 -15.65
C GLN A 208 -21.89 11.04 -16.28
N SER A 209 -22.47 11.35 -17.44
CA SER A 209 -23.11 10.37 -18.30
C SER A 209 -22.06 9.35 -18.72
N TYR A 210 -21.87 8.30 -17.91
CA TYR A 210 -21.25 7.07 -18.37
C TYR A 210 -22.10 6.61 -19.54
N ARG A 211 -21.57 6.83 -20.74
CA ARG A 211 -22.14 6.36 -22.00
C ARG A 211 -22.55 4.91 -21.78
N SER A 212 -23.77 4.58 -22.16
CA SER A 212 -24.22 3.21 -22.42
C SER A 212 -23.26 2.60 -23.45
N GLY A 213 -22.14 2.07 -22.97
CA GLY A 213 -21.05 1.56 -23.75
C GLY A 213 -21.12 0.04 -23.72
N ASN A 214 -20.99 -0.59 -24.88
CA ASN A 214 -20.77 -2.03 -25.01
C ASN A 214 -19.69 -2.47 -24.00
N TYR A 215 -20.10 -3.14 -22.93
CA TYR A 215 -19.16 -3.72 -21.97
C TYR A 215 -18.56 -4.97 -22.60
N ASP A 216 -17.23 -5.01 -22.75
CA ASP A 216 -16.54 -6.17 -23.26
C ASP A 216 -16.49 -7.26 -22.18
N PHE A 217 -17.60 -7.99 -22.06
CA PHE A 217 -17.69 -9.17 -21.24
C PHE A 217 -17.28 -10.38 -22.06
N SER A 218 -16.34 -11.15 -21.52
CA SER A 218 -15.94 -12.42 -22.09
C SER A 218 -16.05 -13.51 -21.02
N THR A 219 -15.61 -14.72 -21.35
CA THR A 219 -15.57 -15.81 -20.38
C THR A 219 -14.22 -16.50 -20.38
N ILE A 220 -13.75 -16.84 -19.18
CA ILE A 220 -12.66 -17.79 -18.98
C ILE A 220 -13.23 -18.99 -18.26
N ASN A 221 -13.05 -20.20 -18.84
CA ASN A 221 -13.55 -21.44 -18.27
C ASN A 221 -15.07 -21.40 -17.96
N GLY A 222 -15.82 -20.73 -18.83
CA GLY A 222 -17.27 -20.50 -18.68
C GLY A 222 -17.65 -19.61 -17.49
N VAL A 223 -16.72 -18.79 -16.98
CA VAL A 223 -16.96 -17.81 -15.91
C VAL A 223 -16.89 -16.42 -16.54
N ARG A 224 -17.94 -15.62 -16.33
CA ARG A 224 -18.03 -14.25 -16.85
C ARG A 224 -16.94 -13.37 -16.25
N MET A 225 -16.23 -12.64 -17.11
CA MET A 225 -15.20 -11.69 -16.72
C MET A 225 -15.20 -10.47 -17.65
N THR A 226 -14.53 -9.41 -17.21
CA THR A 226 -14.07 -8.31 -18.07
C THR A 226 -12.61 -8.03 -17.73
N THR A 227 -11.95 -7.21 -18.53
CA THR A 227 -10.64 -6.68 -18.19
C THR A 227 -10.75 -5.24 -17.68
N ALA A 228 -9.87 -4.90 -16.77
CA ALA A 228 -9.66 -3.52 -16.36
C ALA A 228 -9.10 -2.72 -17.54
N ILE A 229 -9.54 -1.47 -17.69
CA ILE A 229 -9.03 -0.55 -18.73
C ILE A 229 -7.66 0.03 -18.36
N GLY A 230 -7.20 -0.20 -17.13
CA GLY A 230 -5.99 0.41 -16.58
C GLY A 230 -6.27 1.72 -15.86
N GLY A 231 -5.62 1.94 -14.72
CA GLY A 231 -5.78 3.17 -13.95
C GLY A 231 -7.19 3.37 -13.38
N GLU A 232 -8.01 2.31 -13.31
CA GLU A 232 -9.32 2.32 -12.67
C GLU A 232 -9.32 1.41 -11.43
N THR A 233 -10.05 1.80 -10.40
CA THR A 233 -10.31 0.99 -9.21
C THR A 233 -11.38 -0.07 -9.49
N LEU A 234 -11.49 -1.06 -8.60
CA LEU A 234 -12.60 -2.02 -8.65
C LEU A 234 -13.96 -1.33 -8.46
N GLU A 235 -14.01 -0.22 -7.73
CA GLU A 235 -15.23 0.60 -7.59
C GLU A 235 -15.61 1.29 -8.89
N GLU A 236 -14.65 1.86 -9.61
CA GLU A 236 -14.91 2.50 -10.91
C GLU A 236 -15.31 1.48 -11.96
N LEU A 237 -14.67 0.30 -11.94
CA LEU A 237 -15.09 -0.83 -12.78
C LEU A 237 -16.51 -1.28 -12.41
N ALA A 238 -16.83 -1.40 -11.13
CA ALA A 238 -18.17 -1.75 -10.65
C ALA A 238 -19.21 -0.70 -11.10
N LEU A 239 -18.91 0.58 -10.93
CA LEU A 239 -19.74 1.70 -11.35
C LEU A 239 -19.98 1.70 -12.85
N ARG A 240 -18.93 1.56 -13.67
CA ARG A 240 -19.08 1.54 -15.13
C ARG A 240 -19.81 0.31 -15.59
N THR A 241 -19.63 -0.86 -14.98
CA THR A 241 -20.26 -2.12 -15.42
C THR A 241 -21.62 -2.40 -14.79
N GLY A 242 -22.04 -1.59 -13.82
CA GLY A 242 -23.27 -1.78 -13.05
C GLY A 242 -23.22 -2.99 -12.11
N ALA A 243 -22.03 -3.47 -11.74
CA ALA A 243 -21.86 -4.59 -10.81
C ALA A 243 -21.78 -4.14 -9.36
N ASP A 244 -22.08 -5.06 -8.45
CA ASP A 244 -21.84 -4.87 -7.02
C ASP A 244 -20.36 -5.12 -6.70
N VAL A 245 -19.70 -4.11 -6.14
CA VAL A 245 -18.27 -4.19 -5.82
C VAL A 245 -17.94 -5.28 -4.80
N GLU A 246 -18.84 -5.56 -3.85
CA GLU A 246 -18.61 -6.62 -2.86
C GLU A 246 -18.74 -8.02 -3.48
N GLU A 247 -19.64 -8.19 -4.46
CA GLU A 247 -19.71 -9.42 -5.27
C GLU A 247 -18.45 -9.61 -6.11
N LEU A 248 -17.95 -8.56 -6.75
CA LEU A 248 -16.68 -8.61 -7.47
C LEU A 248 -15.52 -9.00 -6.55
N MET A 249 -15.42 -8.40 -5.36
CA MET A 249 -14.39 -8.75 -4.37
C MET A 249 -14.46 -10.23 -3.96
N LYS A 250 -15.66 -10.75 -3.69
CA LYS A 250 -15.86 -12.17 -3.32
C LYS A 250 -15.42 -13.14 -4.42
N HIS A 251 -15.49 -12.73 -5.68
CA HIS A 251 -15.19 -13.59 -6.82
C HIS A 251 -13.71 -13.63 -7.20
N ASN A 252 -12.96 -12.59 -6.85
CA ASN A 252 -11.60 -12.40 -7.36
C ASN A 252 -10.47 -12.79 -6.42
N GLU A 253 -10.76 -13.26 -5.20
CA GLU A 253 -9.84 -13.86 -4.20
C GLU A 253 -8.64 -12.99 -3.75
N GLU A 254 -8.27 -11.94 -4.51
CA GLU A 254 -7.18 -11.02 -4.20
C GLU A 254 -7.32 -9.73 -5.03
N PHE A 255 -8.26 -8.87 -4.63
CA PHE A 255 -8.06 -7.44 -4.89
C PHE A 255 -7.72 -6.84 -3.54
N GLY A 256 -6.44 -6.94 -3.19
CA GLY A 256 -5.86 -6.27 -2.04
C GLY A 256 -6.25 -4.79 -2.10
N TYR A 257 -7.25 -4.46 -1.29
CA TYR A 257 -7.86 -3.15 -1.05
C TYR A 257 -8.64 -2.58 -2.25
N ARG A 258 -9.93 -2.32 -2.02
CA ARG A 258 -10.98 -1.79 -2.91
C ARG A 258 -10.56 -0.62 -3.83
N THR A 259 -9.48 0.07 -3.46
CA THR A 259 -8.91 1.26 -4.08
C THR A 259 -7.61 1.01 -4.86
N LYS A 260 -7.14 -0.25 -4.97
CA LYS A 260 -6.04 -0.61 -5.87
C LYS A 260 -6.45 -0.25 -7.30
N LEU A 261 -5.64 0.57 -7.98
CA LEU A 261 -5.77 0.78 -9.41
C LEU A 261 -5.33 -0.50 -10.12
N MET A 262 -6.22 -1.01 -10.97
CA MET A 262 -5.97 -2.22 -11.74
C MET A 262 -5.14 -1.88 -12.96
N GLU A 263 -4.23 -2.78 -13.32
CA GLU A 263 -3.42 -2.66 -14.53
C GLU A 263 -4.30 -2.85 -15.79
N PRO A 264 -3.97 -2.21 -16.92
CA PRO A 264 -4.67 -2.48 -18.17
C PRO A 264 -4.64 -3.98 -18.50
N GLY A 265 -5.80 -4.58 -18.73
CA GLY A 265 -5.92 -6.01 -19.04
C GLY A 265 -6.07 -6.93 -17.82
N GLU A 266 -6.01 -6.42 -16.59
CA GLU A 266 -6.21 -7.24 -15.38
C GLU A 266 -7.61 -7.87 -15.39
N ILE A 267 -7.68 -9.18 -15.13
CA ILE A 267 -8.93 -9.96 -15.27
C ILE A 267 -9.79 -9.78 -14.02
N VAL A 268 -11.04 -9.36 -14.22
CA VAL A 268 -12.03 -9.23 -13.16
C VAL A 268 -13.20 -10.17 -13.41
N PHE A 269 -13.35 -11.16 -12.55
CA PHE A 269 -14.45 -12.13 -12.60
C PHE A 269 -15.73 -11.60 -11.95
N PHE A 270 -16.85 -11.75 -12.65
CA PHE A 270 -18.20 -11.36 -12.21
C PHE A 270 -18.96 -12.54 -11.62
N SER A 271 -18.29 -13.68 -11.47
CA SER A 271 -18.89 -14.91 -10.97
C SER A 271 -17.82 -15.77 -10.33
N ARG A 272 -18.25 -16.65 -9.43
CA ARG A 272 -17.36 -17.57 -8.74
C ARG A 272 -16.55 -18.42 -9.74
N LYS A 273 -15.22 -18.32 -9.67
CA LYS A 273 -14.28 -19.18 -10.40
C LYS A 273 -14.55 -20.67 -10.14
N LYS A 274 -14.23 -21.52 -11.13
CA LYS A 274 -14.49 -22.96 -11.04
C LYS A 274 -13.50 -23.63 -10.09
N ARG A 275 -13.81 -24.87 -9.69
CA ARG A 275 -12.91 -25.71 -8.88
C ARG A 275 -11.79 -26.34 -9.70
N SER A 276 -11.90 -26.32 -11.03
CA SER A 276 -11.02 -26.99 -11.98
C SER A 276 -11.19 -26.40 -13.37
N TYR A 277 -10.13 -26.42 -14.18
CA TYR A 277 -10.22 -26.11 -15.60
C TYR A 277 -10.96 -27.22 -16.35
N LYS A 278 -11.76 -26.82 -17.35
CA LYS A 278 -12.58 -27.73 -18.19
C LYS A 278 -12.15 -27.79 -19.65
N GLY A 279 -11.10 -27.06 -20.04
CA GLY A 279 -10.52 -27.17 -21.37
C GLY A 279 -9.56 -28.35 -21.49
N GLU A 280 -8.87 -28.40 -22.62
CA GLU A 280 -8.10 -29.57 -23.06
C GLU A 280 -6.75 -29.71 -22.37
N VAL A 281 -6.14 -28.61 -21.92
CA VAL A 281 -4.83 -28.65 -21.28
C VAL A 281 -4.90 -29.20 -19.85
N GLU A 282 -4.03 -30.15 -19.55
CA GLU A 282 -3.98 -30.78 -18.23
C GLU A 282 -3.14 -30.01 -17.23
N PHE A 283 -2.04 -29.44 -17.70
CA PHE A 283 -1.09 -28.69 -16.92
C PHE A 283 -0.67 -27.41 -17.62
N HIS A 284 -0.21 -26.47 -16.81
CA HIS A 284 0.39 -25.22 -17.20
C HIS A 284 1.88 -25.26 -16.85
N ALA A 285 2.77 -24.98 -17.80
CA ALA A 285 4.20 -24.92 -17.53
C ALA A 285 4.57 -23.52 -17.03
N MET A 286 5.10 -23.44 -15.81
CA MET A 286 5.47 -22.17 -15.17
C MET A 286 6.48 -21.38 -15.99
N ALA A 287 6.12 -20.15 -16.35
CA ALA A 287 7.10 -19.17 -16.79
C ALA A 287 7.93 -18.65 -15.60
N ASP A 288 9.06 -18.00 -15.91
CA ASP A 288 9.86 -17.34 -14.88
C ASP A 288 9.10 -16.14 -14.29
N GLY A 289 9.04 -16.04 -12.96
CA GLY A 289 8.31 -15.00 -12.24
C GLY A 289 6.78 -15.10 -12.24
N GLU A 290 6.17 -16.08 -12.93
CA GLU A 290 4.71 -16.30 -12.90
C GLU A 290 4.27 -16.88 -11.55
N THR A 291 3.10 -16.47 -11.08
CA THR A 291 2.55 -16.85 -9.77
C THR A 291 1.38 -17.82 -9.87
N MET A 292 1.12 -18.56 -8.80
CA MET A 292 -0.08 -19.40 -8.65
C MET A 292 -1.37 -18.57 -8.78
N PHE A 293 -1.34 -17.31 -8.38
CA PHE A 293 -2.46 -16.39 -8.54
C PHE A 293 -2.76 -16.10 -10.02
N GLU A 294 -1.76 -15.70 -10.79
CA GLU A 294 -1.92 -15.40 -12.22
C GLU A 294 -2.42 -16.61 -13.00
N ILE A 295 -1.89 -17.80 -12.69
CA ILE A 295 -2.36 -19.06 -13.27
C ILE A 295 -3.82 -19.31 -12.90
N ALA A 296 -4.21 -19.08 -11.63
CA ALA A 296 -5.59 -19.24 -11.21
C ALA A 296 -6.54 -18.31 -11.99
N GLN A 297 -6.16 -17.05 -12.25
CA GLN A 297 -6.95 -16.12 -13.06
C GLN A 297 -7.01 -16.58 -14.53
N LYS A 298 -5.87 -16.91 -15.12
CA LYS A 298 -5.73 -17.36 -16.52
C LYS A 298 -6.64 -18.54 -16.86
N TYR A 299 -6.79 -19.49 -15.93
CA TYR A 299 -7.65 -20.67 -16.11
C TYR A 299 -9.04 -20.54 -15.46
N GLY A 300 -9.36 -19.41 -14.83
CA GLY A 300 -10.65 -19.20 -14.15
C GLY A 300 -10.91 -20.24 -13.06
N ILE A 301 -9.87 -20.59 -12.30
CA ILE A 301 -9.91 -21.56 -11.19
C ILE A 301 -9.76 -20.79 -9.88
N LYS A 302 -10.41 -21.28 -8.82
CA LYS A 302 -10.13 -20.78 -7.46
C LYS A 302 -8.69 -21.04 -7.05
N LEU A 303 -8.00 -20.03 -6.55
CA LEU A 303 -6.61 -20.13 -6.13
C LEU A 303 -6.41 -21.25 -5.10
N ALA A 304 -7.28 -21.31 -4.08
CA ALA A 304 -7.24 -22.36 -3.06
C ALA A 304 -7.40 -23.78 -3.66
N ASN A 305 -8.20 -23.91 -4.73
CA ASN A 305 -8.37 -25.18 -5.43
C ASN A 305 -7.15 -25.52 -6.29
N LEU A 306 -6.50 -24.54 -6.91
CA LEU A 306 -5.26 -24.75 -7.65
C LEU A 306 -4.14 -25.24 -6.73
N TYR A 307 -3.98 -24.63 -5.55
CA TYR A 307 -3.07 -25.11 -4.51
C TYR A 307 -3.36 -26.55 -4.09
N ALA A 308 -4.61 -26.86 -3.73
CA ALA A 308 -5.00 -28.20 -3.30
C ALA A 308 -4.78 -29.25 -4.39
N LYS A 309 -5.09 -28.91 -5.64
CA LYS A 309 -4.91 -29.75 -6.83
C LYS A 309 -3.44 -30.11 -7.06
N ASN A 310 -2.54 -29.18 -6.77
CA ASN A 310 -1.10 -29.37 -6.90
C ASN A 310 -0.43 -29.87 -5.62
N LYS A 311 -1.21 -30.11 -4.55
CA LYS A 311 -0.71 -30.52 -3.22
C LYS A 311 0.31 -29.54 -2.64
N MET A 312 0.16 -28.27 -3.00
CA MET A 312 1.06 -27.20 -2.59
C MET A 312 0.50 -26.45 -1.37
N PRO A 313 1.35 -26.01 -0.44
CA PRO A 313 0.95 -25.10 0.63
C PRO A 313 0.44 -23.77 0.04
N LYS A 314 -0.53 -23.14 0.71
CA LYS A 314 -0.99 -21.80 0.32
C LYS A 314 0.15 -20.78 0.45
N GLY A 315 0.30 -19.90 -0.53
CA GLY A 315 1.35 -18.88 -0.59
C GLY A 315 2.74 -19.42 -0.99
N ALA A 316 2.81 -20.67 -1.46
CA ALA A 316 4.02 -21.24 -2.03
C ALA A 316 4.03 -21.01 -3.55
N GLU A 317 5.15 -20.56 -4.09
CA GLU A 317 5.26 -20.33 -5.54
C GLU A 317 6.09 -21.43 -6.18
N PRO A 318 5.58 -22.13 -7.21
CA PRO A 318 6.31 -23.18 -7.90
C PRO A 318 7.61 -22.63 -8.51
N LEU A 319 8.62 -23.50 -8.65
CA LEU A 319 9.82 -23.12 -9.37
C LEU A 319 9.53 -22.97 -10.87
N PRO A 320 10.28 -22.10 -11.59
CA PRO A 320 10.18 -22.00 -13.04
C PRO A 320 10.33 -23.37 -13.72
N GLY A 321 9.57 -23.59 -14.79
CA GLY A 321 9.56 -24.85 -15.56
C GLY A 321 8.79 -26.01 -14.92
N GLN A 322 8.20 -25.85 -13.72
CA GLN A 322 7.33 -26.86 -13.13
C GLN A 322 5.97 -26.93 -13.82
N ASN A 323 5.35 -28.11 -13.85
CA ASN A 323 4.00 -28.31 -14.39
C ASN A 323 2.95 -28.15 -13.29
N ILE A 324 2.08 -27.15 -13.44
CA ILE A 324 0.95 -26.89 -12.55
C ILE A 324 -0.30 -27.53 -13.14
N TYR A 325 -0.83 -28.53 -12.46
CA TYR A 325 -2.04 -29.20 -12.84
C TYR A 325 -3.23 -28.25 -12.71
N VAL A 326 -3.97 -28.04 -13.80
CA VAL A 326 -5.12 -27.13 -13.88
C VAL A 326 -6.44 -27.89 -14.08
N SER A 327 -6.42 -29.03 -14.77
CA SER A 327 -7.62 -29.85 -15.00
C SER A 327 -7.74 -31.07 -14.07
N LYS A 328 -6.65 -31.80 -13.83
CA LYS A 328 -6.62 -33.00 -12.94
C LYS A 328 -5.90 -32.71 -11.63
N THR A 329 -6.01 -33.60 -10.65
CA THR A 329 -5.21 -33.50 -9.41
C THR A 329 -3.85 -34.12 -9.64
N ALA A 330 -2.79 -33.47 -9.16
CA ALA A 330 -1.43 -33.99 -9.23
C ALA A 330 -1.37 -35.41 -8.65
N PRO A 331 -0.81 -36.40 -9.38
CA PRO A 331 -0.60 -37.75 -8.86
C PRO A 331 0.19 -37.75 -7.55
N LYS A 332 0.14 -38.86 -6.80
CA LYS A 332 1.04 -39.03 -5.63
C LYS A 332 2.50 -38.97 -6.13
N GLY A 333 3.38 -38.31 -5.38
CA GLY A 333 4.77 -38.09 -5.78
C GLY A 333 5.03 -37.01 -6.82
N LYS A 334 4.00 -36.53 -7.54
CA LYS A 334 4.13 -35.56 -8.64
C LYS A 334 3.77 -34.13 -8.24
N ARG A 335 4.06 -33.76 -6.99
CA ARG A 335 3.88 -32.38 -6.51
C ARG A 335 4.98 -31.49 -7.13
N PRO A 336 4.64 -30.31 -7.68
CA PRO A 336 5.63 -29.35 -8.17
C PRO A 336 6.63 -28.96 -7.07
N ALA A 337 7.89 -28.77 -7.45
CA ALA A 337 8.85 -28.11 -6.58
C ALA A 337 8.47 -26.63 -6.41
N TYR A 338 8.67 -26.07 -5.23
CA TYR A 338 8.21 -24.72 -4.91
C TYR A 338 9.16 -24.01 -3.95
N THR A 339 9.15 -22.69 -4.02
CA THR A 339 9.70 -21.82 -2.98
C THR A 339 8.63 -21.60 -1.90
N LYS A 340 9.05 -21.60 -0.64
CA LYS A 340 8.25 -20.98 0.41
C LYS A 340 8.51 -19.47 0.33
N HIS A 341 7.48 -18.63 0.27
CA HIS A 341 7.69 -17.22 0.61
C HIS A 341 8.39 -17.14 1.99
N PRO A 342 9.42 -16.31 2.17
CA PRO A 342 10.35 -16.45 3.28
C PRO A 342 9.64 -16.21 4.60
N ARG A 343 9.45 -17.29 5.36
CA ARG A 343 9.35 -17.17 6.82
C ARG A 343 10.78 -17.03 7.33
N ARG A 344 11.10 -15.81 7.80
CA ARG A 344 11.99 -15.52 8.94
C ARG A 344 13.11 -16.55 9.20
N ASN A 345 14.34 -16.21 8.82
CA ASN A 345 15.61 -16.86 9.16
C ASN A 345 15.73 -18.37 8.86
N GLN A 346 16.36 -18.66 7.73
CA GLN A 346 17.58 -19.48 7.54
C GLN A 346 17.53 -20.09 6.14
N ASP A 347 18.62 -19.89 5.41
CA ASP A 347 19.16 -20.62 4.26
C ASP A 347 18.19 -21.07 3.15
N THR A 348 18.64 -20.80 1.92
CA THR A 348 18.08 -21.32 0.66
C THR A 348 18.06 -22.86 0.67
N GLU A 349 17.02 -23.45 1.25
CA GLU A 349 16.77 -24.89 1.16
C GLU A 349 15.68 -25.14 0.13
N PHE A 350 16.09 -25.57 -1.07
CA PHE A 350 15.18 -26.07 -2.10
C PHE A 350 14.59 -27.39 -1.62
N LEU A 351 13.28 -27.42 -1.37
CA LEU A 351 12.59 -28.68 -1.09
C LEU A 351 12.40 -29.46 -2.38
N PHE A 352 13.24 -30.47 -2.60
CA PHE A 352 13.06 -31.46 -3.65
C PHE A 352 11.79 -32.28 -3.40
N ALA A 353 11.07 -32.59 -4.48
CA ALA A 353 9.93 -33.50 -4.44
C ALA A 353 10.42 -34.92 -4.10
N ILE A 354 10.11 -35.40 -2.89
CA ILE A 354 10.30 -36.80 -2.52
C ILE A 354 9.14 -37.62 -3.10
N GLU A 355 9.52 -38.79 -3.63
CA GLU A 355 8.79 -39.79 -4.44
C GLU A 355 7.33 -40.12 -4.05
#